data_AF-A0ABD5QHN9-F1
#
_entry.id   AF-A0ABD5QHN9-F1
#
_cell.length_a   1.000
_cell.length_b   1.000
_cell.length_c   1.000
_cell.angle_alpha   90.00
_cell.angle_beta   90.00
_cell.angle_gamma   90.00
#
_symmetry.space_group_name_H-M   'P 1'
#
loop_
_entity.id
_entity.type
_entity.pdbx_description
1 polymer ?
#
loop_
_entity_poly.entity_id
_entity_poly.type
_entity_poly.pdbx_seq_one_letter_code
_entity_poly.pdbx_strand_id
1 'polypeptide(L)' 'MKRDTVAFGASFLTLAVGLGVLVAGIFQGGLTTLAVGGGAIVVAGVVGLYVAVAGSAGA' A
#
# COMPACT_ATOMS: atom_id res chain seq x y z
N MET A 1 -15.74 -14.39 -0.31
CA MET A 1 -15.94 -13.69 0.99
C MET A 1 -14.70 -13.69 1.88
N LYS A 2 -14.30 -14.77 2.56
CA LYS A 2 -13.13 -14.70 3.49
C LYS A 2 -11.80 -14.32 2.81
N ARG A 3 -11.57 -14.78 1.58
CA ARG A 3 -10.33 -14.53 0.84
C ARG A 3 -10.21 -13.08 0.34
N ASP A 4 -11.33 -12.50 -0.08
CA ASP A 4 -11.41 -11.12 -0.55
C ASP A 4 -11.22 -10.14 0.60
N THR A 5 -11.82 -10.41 1.77
CA THR A 5 -11.61 -9.61 2.98
C THR A 5 -10.14 -9.60 3.41
N VAL A 6 -9.44 -10.73 3.29
CA VAL A 6 -8.00 -10.81 3.59
C VAL A 6 -7.17 -10.04 2.55
N ALA A 7 -7.52 -10.12 1.26
CA ALA A 7 -6.84 -9.37 0.21
C ALA A 7 -6.99 -7.85 0.36
N PHE A 8 -8.20 -7.39 0.71
CA PHE A 8 -8.46 -5.99 1.05
C PHE A 8 -7.69 -5.58 2.31
N GLY A 9 -7.79 -6.35 3.39
CA GLY A 9 -7.11 -6.06 4.65
C GLY A 9 -5.58 -5.98 4.51
N ALA A 10 -4.99 -6.91 3.76
CA ALA A 10 -3.56 -6.90 3.46
C ALA A 10 -3.15 -5.65 2.68
N SER A 11 -3.92 -5.27 1.65
CA SER A 11 -3.64 -4.08 0.84
C SER A 11 -3.72 -2.79 1.65
N PHE A 12 -4.69 -2.67 2.55
CA PHE A 12 -4.81 -1.55 3.48
C PHE A 12 -3.66 -1.50 4.50
N LEU A 13 -3.22 -2.64 5.01
CA LEU A 13 -2.07 -2.71 5.91
C LEU A 13 -0.78 -2.28 5.18
N THR A 14 -0.58 -2.74 3.95
CA THR A 14 0.55 -2.32 3.11
C THR A 14 0.54 -0.82 2.87
N LEU A 15 -0.63 -0.23 2.59
CA LEU A 15 -0.79 1.22 2.45
C LEU A 15 -0.42 1.98 3.73
N ALA A 16 -0.92 1.53 4.88
CA ALA A 16 -0.63 2.17 6.16
C ALA A 16 0.87 2.14 6.49
N VAL A 17 1.53 0.99 6.29
CA VAL A 17 2.97 0.85 6.49
C VAL A 17 3.75 1.72 5.50
N GLY A 18 3.42 1.66 4.21
CA GLY A 18 4.08 2.45 3.17
C GLY A 18 3.98 3.95 3.43
N LEU A 19 2.81 4.44 3.84
CA LEU A 19 2.61 5.84 4.22
C LEU A 19 3.43 6.23 5.44
N GLY A 20 3.48 5.39 6.47
CA GLY A 20 4.30 5.64 7.66
C GLY A 20 5.79 5.78 7.32
N VAL A 21 6.31 4.87 6.48
CA VAL A 21 7.70 4.90 5.99
C VAL A 21 7.95 6.13 5.11
N LEU A 22 7.03 6.45 4.20
CA LEU A 22 7.13 7.63 3.32
C LEU A 22 7.19 8.92 4.13
N VAL A 23 6.27 9.09 5.08
CA VAL A 23 6.18 10.27 5.92
C VAL A 23 7.43 10.39 6.80
N ALA A 24 7.86 9.30 7.44
CA ALA A 24 9.11 9.29 8.21
C ALA A 24 10.32 9.69 7.35
N GLY A 25 10.41 9.20 6.12
CA GLY A 25 11.47 9.56 5.18
C GLY A 25 11.45 11.02 4.76
N ILE A 26 10.27 11.61 4.56
CA ILE A 26 10.10 13.03 4.24
C ILE A 26 10.54 13.90 5.43
N PHE A 27 10.14 13.55 6.65
CA PHE A 27 10.53 14.25 7.88
C PHE A 27 12.03 14.16 8.19
N GLN A 28 12.75 13.17 7.64
CA GLN A 28 14.20 13.05 7.77
C GLN A 28 15.01 13.97 6.83
N GLY A 29 14.37 14.80 6.01
CA GLY A 29 15.06 15.78 5.16
C GLY A 29 14.75 15.70 3.66
N GLY A 30 13.59 15.18 3.28
CA GLY A 30 13.11 15.20 1.90
C GLY A 30 13.19 13.85 1.17
N LEU A 31 13.72 13.85 -0.06
CA LEU A 31 13.74 12.68 -0.96
C LEU A 31 14.83 11.67 -0.55
N THR A 32 14.61 10.98 0.57
CA THR A 32 15.49 9.95 1.09
C THR A 32 15.17 8.58 0.49
N THR A 33 16.09 7.62 0.60
CA THR A 33 15.82 6.21 0.24
C THR A 33 14.62 5.65 1.01
N LEU A 34 14.42 6.13 2.23
CA LEU A 34 13.27 5.81 3.08
C LEU A 34 11.97 6.36 2.50
N ALA A 35 11.96 7.62 2.04
CA ALA A 35 10.80 8.21 1.35
C ALA A 35 10.50 7.46 0.03
N VAL A 36 11.52 7.16 -0.77
CA VAL A 36 11.36 6.40 -2.02
C VAL A 36 10.83 4.99 -1.75
N GLY A 37 11.38 4.29 -0.75
CA GLY A 37 10.93 2.96 -0.34
C GLY A 37 9.49 2.96 0.16
N GLY A 38 9.13 3.93 1.01
CA GLY A 38 7.75 4.11 1.48
C GLY A 38 6.78 4.36 0.33
N GLY A 39 7.14 5.23 -0.62
CA GLY A 39 6.36 5.49 -1.83
C GLY A 39 6.17 4.23 -2.68
N ALA A 40 7.21 3.42 -2.87
CA ALA A 40 7.11 2.15 -3.61
C ALA A 40 6.15 1.16 -2.92
N ILE A 41 6.18 1.08 -1.58
CA ILE A 41 5.27 0.24 -0.80
C ILE A 41 3.81 0.73 -0.96
N VAL A 42 3.59 2.05 -0.93
CA VAL A 42 2.25 2.63 -1.18
C VAL A 42 1.73 2.21 -2.56
N VAL A 43 2.56 2.32 -3.60
CA VAL A 43 2.19 1.90 -4.96
C VAL A 43 1.83 0.42 -5.00
N ALA A 44 2.62 -0.45 -4.37
CA ALA A 44 2.31 -1.88 -4.29
C ALA A 44 0.97 -2.16 -3.59
N GLY A 45 0.66 -1.45 -2.50
CA GLY A 45 -0.62 -1.53 -1.81
C GLY A 45 -1.80 -1.08 -2.67
N VAL A 46 -1.66 0.01 -3.43
CA VAL A 46 -2.69 0.47 -4.38
C VAL A 46 -2.93 -0.56 -5.49
N VAL A 47 -1.87 -1.12 -6.07
CA VAL A 47 -1.99 -2.15 -7.11
C VAL A 47 -2.66 -3.41 -6.56
N GLY A 48 -2.29 -3.85 -5.36
CA GLY A 48 -2.93 -4.98 -4.68
C GLY A 48 -4.43 -4.73 -4.44
N LEU A 49 -4.79 -3.51 -4.00
CA LEU A 49 -6.17 -3.11 -3.81
C LEU A 49 -6.95 -3.08 -5.12
N TYR A 50 -6.35 -2.53 -6.19
CA TYR A 50 -6.95 -2.51 -7.53
C TYR A 50 -7.27 -3.92 -8.04
N VAL A 51 -6.34 -4.86 -7.90
CA VAL A 51 -6.54 -6.26 -8.29
C VAL A 51 -7.64 -6.92 -7.44
N ALA A 52 -7.66 -6.65 -6.12
CA ALA A 52 -8.70 -7.16 -5.24
C ALA A 52 -10.09 -6.63 -5.62
N VAL A 53 -10.20 -5.34 -5.94
CA VAL A 53 -11.45 -4.71 -6.42
C VAL A 53 -11.86 -5.29 -7.77
N ALA A 54 -10.94 -5.33 -8.74
CA ALA A 54 -11.23 -5.85 -10.09
C ALA A 54 -11.67 -7.32 -10.06
N GLY A 55 -11.04 -8.14 -9.21
CA GLY A 55 -11.45 -9.53 -8.99
C GLY A 55 -12.81 -9.67 -8.32
N SER A 56 -13.21 -8.71 -7.48
CA SER A 56 -14.54 -8.69 -6.84
C SER A 56 -15.66 -8.15 -7.74
N ALA A 57 -15.33 -7.31 -8.73
CA ALA A 57 -16.29 -6.69 -9.64
C ALA A 57 -16.64 -7.58 -10.85
N GLY A 58 -15.87 -8.64 -11.11
CA GLY A 58 -16.08 -9.59 -12.19
C GLY A 58 -16.72 -10.92 -11.79
N ALA A 59 -17.23 -11.05 -10.56
CA ALA A 59 -17.83 -12.26 -10.00
C ALA A 59 -19.35 -12.16 -9.87
#